data_AF-A0A0S8EBK6-F1
#
_entry.id   AF-A0A0S8EBK6-F1
#
_cell.length_a   1.000
_cell.length_b   1.000
_cell.length_c   1.000
_cell.angle_alpha   90.00
_cell.angle_beta   90.00
_cell.angle_gamma   90.00
#
_symmetry.space_group_name_H-M   'P 1'
#
loop_
_entity.id
_entity.type
_entity.pdbx_description
1 polymer ?
#
loop_
_entity_poly.entity_id
_entity_poly.type
_entity_poly.pdbx_seq_one_letter_code
_entity_poly.pdbx_strand_id
1 'polypeptide(L)'
;MVGYSRASSAGQFAPICQDCSPRQECDARKLVVLCESCGRELRLRGRKVGQEGMMAALLEECQRNLEESLDYLADYWREELDLDPEDMDKRLEEVDPQVFAQENAWRRHLEEQYLKFHRWFREHGLRIPNPSWRSEYVEEIIALGYETLLGD
;
A
#
# COMPACT_ATOMS: atom_id res chain seq x y z
N MET A 1 6.85 -17.95 -5.23
CA MET A 1 7.80 -16.92 -5.71
C MET A 1 7.17 -15.58 -5.50
N VAL A 2 7.99 -14.58 -5.15
CA VAL A 2 7.55 -13.20 -4.97
C VAL A 2 8.42 -12.30 -5.83
N GLY A 3 7.80 -11.37 -6.54
CA GLY A 3 8.48 -10.42 -7.39
C GLY A 3 7.53 -9.31 -7.82
N TYR A 4 8.02 -8.41 -8.64
CA TYR A 4 7.21 -7.26 -9.08
C TYR A 4 6.88 -7.34 -10.56
N SER A 5 5.68 -6.88 -10.92
CA SER A 5 5.23 -6.77 -12.30
C SER A 5 4.48 -5.47 -12.53
N ARG A 6 4.65 -4.89 -13.73
CA ARG A 6 3.82 -3.79 -14.26
C ARG A 6 2.79 -4.30 -15.27
N ALA A 7 2.79 -5.59 -15.61
CA ALA A 7 1.82 -6.12 -16.55
C ALA A 7 0.42 -6.03 -15.93
N SER A 8 -0.53 -5.42 -16.64
CA SER A 8 -1.92 -5.28 -16.20
C SER A 8 -2.55 -6.63 -15.82
N SER A 9 -2.26 -7.67 -16.61
CA SER A 9 -2.68 -9.06 -16.37
C SER A 9 -2.14 -9.68 -15.08
N ALA A 10 -1.11 -9.09 -14.48
CA ALA A 10 -0.51 -9.56 -13.25
C ALA A 10 -1.25 -9.09 -11.99
N GLY A 11 -2.18 -8.13 -12.11
CA GLY A 11 -2.94 -7.60 -10.99
C GLY A 11 -3.75 -8.65 -10.22
N GLN A 12 -4.24 -9.69 -10.90
CA GLN A 12 -4.92 -10.83 -10.26
C GLN A 12 -4.02 -11.62 -9.28
N PHE A 13 -2.71 -11.50 -9.44
CA PHE A 13 -1.71 -12.16 -8.60
C PHE A 13 -1.10 -11.22 -7.54
N ALA A 14 -1.61 -9.99 -7.42
CA ALA A 14 -1.17 -9.00 -6.43
C ALA A 14 -2.12 -9.00 -5.23
N PRO A 15 -1.78 -9.67 -4.10
CA PRO A 15 -2.74 -9.92 -3.02
C PRO A 15 -3.25 -8.65 -2.34
N ILE A 16 -2.42 -7.62 -2.24
CA ILE A 16 -2.78 -6.33 -1.61
C ILE A 16 -3.68 -5.52 -2.53
N CYS A 17 -3.38 -5.52 -3.84
CA CYS A 17 -4.13 -4.75 -4.84
C CYS A 17 -5.39 -5.46 -5.31
N GLN A 18 -5.83 -6.55 -4.66
CA GLN A 18 -7.07 -7.20 -5.03
C GLN A 18 -8.19 -6.16 -4.89
N ASP A 19 -8.48 -5.47 -3.80
CA ASP A 19 -9.66 -4.58 -3.77
C ASP A 19 -9.42 -3.12 -4.19
N CYS A 20 -8.37 -2.86 -4.97
CA CYS A 20 -8.02 -1.51 -5.44
C CYS A 20 -8.96 -1.05 -6.58
N SER A 21 -9.63 0.10 -6.46
CA SER A 21 -10.63 0.61 -7.43
C SER A 21 -10.11 0.80 -8.87
N PRO A 22 -8.87 1.27 -9.14
CA PRO A 22 -8.37 1.43 -10.51
C PRO A 22 -7.73 0.15 -11.09
N ARG A 23 -8.21 -1.07 -10.74
CA ARG A 23 -7.58 -2.36 -11.16
C ARG A 23 -7.17 -2.42 -12.63
N GLN A 24 -7.93 -1.78 -13.52
CA GLN A 24 -7.78 -1.87 -14.97
C GLN A 24 -6.80 -0.84 -15.58
N GLU A 25 -6.48 0.24 -14.86
CA GLU A 25 -5.60 1.33 -15.33
C GLU A 25 -4.41 1.61 -14.39
N CYS A 26 -4.23 0.77 -13.37
CA CYS A 26 -3.12 0.90 -12.44
C CYS A 26 -1.83 0.32 -13.05
N ASP A 27 -1.03 1.21 -13.66
CA ASP A 27 0.32 0.98 -14.21
C ASP A 27 1.42 0.84 -13.13
N ALA A 28 1.02 0.98 -11.86
CA ALA A 28 1.91 0.81 -10.72
C ALA A 28 2.55 -0.58 -10.71
N ARG A 29 3.77 -0.63 -10.19
CA ARG A 29 4.54 -1.85 -10.07
C ARG A 29 4.01 -2.65 -8.88
N LYS A 30 3.30 -3.74 -9.13
CA LYS A 30 2.62 -4.53 -8.08
C LYS A 30 3.51 -5.68 -7.61
N LEU A 31 3.58 -5.90 -6.30
CA LEU A 31 4.09 -7.14 -5.74
C LEU A 31 3.14 -8.30 -6.08
N VAL A 32 3.64 -9.29 -6.81
CA VAL A 32 2.88 -10.46 -7.22
C VAL A 32 3.41 -11.74 -6.58
N VAL A 33 2.48 -12.63 -6.26
CA VAL A 33 2.77 -13.94 -5.68
C VAL A 33 2.36 -15.02 -6.67
N LEU A 34 3.33 -15.81 -7.11
CA LEU A 34 3.13 -16.87 -8.10
C LEU A 34 3.79 -18.17 -7.64
N CYS A 35 3.24 -19.31 -8.06
CA CYS A 35 4.01 -20.56 -8.02
C CYS A 35 5.21 -20.49 -8.98
N GLU A 36 6.12 -21.45 -8.89
CA GLU A 36 7.33 -21.44 -9.72
C GLU A 36 7.04 -21.53 -11.22
N SER A 37 6.09 -22.37 -11.63
CA SER A 37 5.72 -22.53 -13.04
C SER A 37 5.12 -21.24 -13.61
N CYS A 38 4.09 -20.68 -12.96
CA CYS A 38 3.45 -19.44 -13.41
C CYS A 38 4.43 -18.27 -13.47
N GLY A 39 5.37 -18.18 -12.51
CA GLY A 39 6.38 -17.12 -12.55
C GLY A 39 7.41 -17.29 -13.66
N ARG A 40 7.72 -18.51 -14.11
CA ARG A 40 8.56 -18.73 -15.31
C ARG A 40 7.83 -18.33 -16.58
N GLU A 41 6.55 -18.70 -16.70
CA GLU A 41 5.70 -18.34 -17.86
C GLU A 41 5.58 -16.82 -18.01
N LEU A 42 5.34 -16.12 -16.90
CA LEU A 42 5.27 -14.66 -16.87
C LEU A 42 6.66 -13.97 -16.83
N ARG A 43 7.75 -14.73 -16.93
CA ARG A 43 9.15 -14.24 -16.84
C ARG A 43 9.37 -13.30 -15.65
N LEU A 44 8.73 -13.61 -14.53
CA LEU A 44 8.78 -12.79 -13.32
C LEU A 44 10.22 -12.76 -12.79
N ARG A 45 10.80 -11.57 -12.69
CA ARG A 45 12.05 -11.34 -11.97
C ARG A 45 11.75 -11.33 -10.47
N GLY A 46 11.59 -12.51 -9.90
CA GLY A 46 11.26 -12.72 -8.49
C GLY A 46 12.23 -13.65 -7.78
N ARG A 47 12.07 -13.75 -6.46
CA ARG A 47 12.80 -14.69 -5.60
C ARG A 47 11.90 -15.84 -5.15
N LYS A 48 12.49 -17.02 -4.99
CA LYS A 48 11.83 -18.13 -4.29
C LYS A 48 11.84 -17.83 -2.80
N VAL A 49 10.69 -17.95 -2.17
CA VAL A 49 10.51 -17.72 -0.74
C VAL A 49 9.56 -18.78 -0.19
N GLY A 50 9.78 -19.15 1.07
CA GLY A 50 8.79 -19.90 1.86
C GLY A 50 7.65 -18.98 2.32
N GLN A 51 6.76 -19.53 3.15
CA GLN A 51 5.59 -18.79 3.64
C GLN A 51 5.97 -17.55 4.44
N GLU A 52 6.91 -17.65 5.38
CA GLU A 52 7.40 -16.49 6.15
C GLU A 52 7.97 -15.39 5.24
N GLY A 53 8.85 -15.75 4.29
CA GLY A 53 9.42 -14.78 3.36
C GLY A 53 8.40 -14.15 2.41
N MET A 54 7.30 -14.86 2.11
CA MET A 54 6.17 -14.31 1.37
C MET A 54 5.40 -13.29 2.22
N MET A 55 5.07 -13.63 3.46
CA MET A 55 4.35 -12.76 4.37
C MET A 55 5.16 -11.52 4.74
N ALA A 56 6.48 -11.65 4.89
CA ALA A 56 7.38 -10.52 5.10
C ALA A 56 7.36 -9.56 3.90
N ALA A 57 7.40 -10.10 2.67
CA ALA A 57 7.32 -9.27 1.47
C ALA A 57 5.96 -8.57 1.33
N LEU A 58 4.86 -9.23 1.70
CA LEU A 58 3.53 -8.61 1.71
C LEU A 58 3.42 -7.51 2.76
N LEU A 59 3.96 -7.73 3.97
CA LEU A 59 3.99 -6.68 4.99
C LEU A 59 4.80 -5.47 4.51
N GLU A 60 6.00 -5.71 3.98
CA GLU A 60 6.88 -4.65 3.46
C GLU A 60 6.23 -3.87 2.30
N GLU A 61 5.47 -4.55 1.45
CA GLU A 61 4.71 -3.89 0.38
C GLU A 61 3.54 -3.07 0.92
N CYS A 62 2.84 -3.59 1.92
CA CYS A 62 1.77 -2.85 2.59
C CYS A 62 2.29 -1.56 3.22
N GLN A 63 3.46 -1.64 3.89
CA GLN A 63 4.15 -0.50 4.48
C GLN A 63 4.47 0.57 3.41
N ARG A 64 5.07 0.17 2.29
CA ARG A 64 5.33 1.09 1.17
C ARG A 64 4.07 1.75 0.62
N ASN A 65 3.00 1.00 0.42
CA ASN A 65 1.75 1.57 -0.10
C ASN A 65 1.12 2.56 0.90
N LEU A 66 1.29 2.33 2.20
CA LEU A 66 0.84 3.25 3.25
C LEU A 66 1.69 4.53 3.28
N GLU A 67 3.01 4.42 3.12
CA GLU A 67 3.92 5.56 2.95
C GLU A 67 3.55 6.39 1.71
N GLU A 68 3.33 5.74 0.56
CA GLU A 68 2.89 6.40 -0.67
C GLU A 68 1.55 7.13 -0.48
N SER A 69 0.61 6.53 0.26
CA SER A 69 -0.65 7.21 0.61
C SER A 69 -0.45 8.41 1.54
N LEU A 70 0.54 8.39 2.43
CA LEU A 70 0.87 9.54 3.29
C LEU A 70 1.46 10.68 2.47
N ASP A 71 2.46 10.38 1.64
CA ASP A 71 3.08 11.34 0.74
C ASP A 71 2.02 11.97 -0.18
N TYR A 72 1.11 11.14 -0.71
CA TYR A 72 -0.01 11.64 -1.49
C TYR A 72 -0.85 12.62 -0.68
N LEU A 73 -1.34 12.25 0.50
CA LEU A 73 -2.20 13.12 1.32
C LEU A 73 -1.51 14.39 1.83
N ALA A 74 -0.20 14.36 2.04
CA ALA A 74 0.57 15.49 2.54
C ALA A 74 0.68 16.61 1.49
N ASP A 75 1.15 16.29 0.30
CA ASP A 75 1.43 17.29 -0.72
C ASP A 75 1.49 16.81 -2.18
N TYR A 76 1.74 15.53 -2.45
CA TYR A 76 2.00 15.08 -3.83
C TYR A 76 0.81 15.32 -4.79
N TRP A 77 -0.44 15.28 -4.29
CA TRP A 77 -1.62 15.63 -5.08
C TRP A 77 -1.56 17.04 -5.69
N ARG A 78 -0.82 17.97 -5.07
CA ARG A 78 -0.66 19.34 -5.57
C ARG A 78 0.16 19.40 -6.86
N GLU A 79 0.99 18.40 -7.13
CA GLU A 79 1.74 18.30 -8.39
C GLU A 79 0.89 17.74 -9.53
N GLU A 80 -0.16 16.99 -9.21
CA GLU A 80 -1.03 16.35 -10.19
C GLU A 80 -2.26 17.20 -10.56
N LEU A 81 -2.77 18.00 -9.61
CA LEU A 81 -3.91 18.87 -9.83
C LEU A 81 -3.46 20.25 -10.34
N ASP A 82 -4.19 20.78 -11.32
CA ASP A 82 -4.00 22.16 -11.79
C ASP A 82 -4.67 23.11 -10.80
N LEU A 83 -3.90 23.56 -9.80
CA LEU A 83 -4.42 24.35 -8.67
C LEU A 83 -4.42 25.84 -8.96
N ASP A 84 -5.53 26.49 -8.65
CA ASP A 84 -5.58 27.94 -8.57
C ASP A 84 -4.71 28.45 -7.40
N PRO A 85 -4.08 29.63 -7.51
CA PRO A 85 -3.23 30.17 -6.44
C PRO A 85 -3.91 30.31 -5.07
N GLU A 86 -5.24 30.42 -5.04
CA GLU A 86 -6.05 30.52 -3.82
C GLU A 86 -6.28 29.17 -3.11
N ASP A 87 -6.02 28.05 -3.80
CA ASP A 87 -6.18 26.70 -3.29
C ASP A 87 -4.88 26.08 -2.77
N MET A 88 -3.75 26.77 -2.95
CA MET A 88 -2.41 26.28 -2.58
C MET A 88 -2.28 25.90 -1.09
N ASP A 89 -2.98 26.63 -0.22
CA ASP A 89 -2.96 26.42 1.24
C ASP A 89 -4.05 25.45 1.73
N LYS A 90 -4.95 24.99 0.85
CA LYS A 90 -6.04 24.08 1.21
C LYS A 90 -5.56 22.64 1.32
N ARG A 91 -6.33 21.82 2.05
CA ARG A 91 -6.15 20.37 2.11
C ARG A 91 -6.83 19.69 0.92
N LEU A 92 -6.39 18.48 0.58
CA LEU A 92 -6.99 17.69 -0.49
C LEU A 92 -8.51 17.50 -0.30
N GLU A 93 -8.97 17.28 0.93
CA GLU A 93 -10.40 17.10 1.24
C GLU A 93 -11.25 18.35 0.94
N GLU A 94 -10.63 19.52 0.85
CA GLU A 94 -11.29 20.79 0.53
C GLU A 94 -11.22 21.08 -0.97
N VAL A 95 -10.12 20.71 -1.64
CA VAL A 95 -9.90 20.93 -3.07
C VAL A 95 -10.63 19.87 -3.90
N ASP A 96 -10.42 18.60 -3.59
CA ASP A 96 -11.07 17.47 -4.24
C ASP A 96 -11.53 16.43 -3.19
N PRO A 97 -12.75 16.62 -2.63
CA PRO A 97 -13.32 15.70 -1.65
C PRO A 97 -13.48 14.26 -2.18
N GLN A 98 -13.64 14.10 -3.50
CA GLN A 98 -13.87 12.79 -4.11
C GLN A 98 -12.55 12.00 -4.22
N VAL A 99 -11.46 12.65 -4.62
CA VAL A 99 -10.12 12.05 -4.60
C VAL A 99 -9.72 11.74 -3.16
N PHE A 100 -9.91 12.68 -2.23
CA PHE A 100 -9.66 12.42 -0.81
C PHE A 100 -10.41 11.18 -0.29
N ALA A 101 -11.71 11.06 -0.57
CA ALA A 101 -12.51 9.93 -0.10
C ALA A 101 -11.99 8.59 -0.65
N GLN A 102 -11.50 8.56 -1.89
CA GLN A 102 -10.91 7.37 -2.51
C GLN A 102 -9.59 7.00 -1.85
N GLU A 103 -8.68 7.97 -1.68
CA GLU A 103 -7.38 7.76 -1.04
C GLU A 103 -7.52 7.34 0.42
N ASN A 104 -8.42 7.99 1.16
CA ASN A 104 -8.70 7.64 2.55
C ASN A 104 -9.29 6.23 2.68
N ALA A 105 -10.17 5.81 1.76
CA ALA A 105 -10.70 4.45 1.73
C ALA A 105 -9.61 3.42 1.40
N TRP A 106 -8.73 3.74 0.45
CA TRP A 106 -7.59 2.90 0.10
C TRP A 106 -6.60 2.75 1.26
N ARG A 107 -6.24 3.86 1.92
CA ARG A 107 -5.42 3.86 3.14
C ARG A 107 -6.01 2.96 4.22
N ARG A 108 -7.31 3.11 4.53
CA ARG A 108 -7.99 2.25 5.53
C ARG A 108 -7.94 0.78 5.15
N HIS A 109 -8.13 0.44 3.87
CA HIS A 109 -7.98 -0.94 3.40
C HIS A 109 -6.56 -1.47 3.66
N LEU A 110 -5.53 -0.69 3.38
CA LEU A 110 -4.14 -1.06 3.64
C LEU A 110 -3.85 -1.23 5.13
N GLU A 111 -4.37 -0.35 5.99
CA GLU A 111 -4.25 -0.49 7.44
C GLU A 111 -4.87 -1.81 7.95
N GLU A 112 -6.01 -2.22 7.38
CA GLU A 112 -6.59 -3.54 7.67
C GLU A 112 -5.68 -4.69 7.21
N GLN A 113 -5.07 -4.59 6.03
CA GLN A 113 -4.12 -5.61 5.54
C GLN A 113 -2.88 -5.68 6.44
N TYR A 114 -2.35 -4.53 6.87
CA TYR A 114 -1.25 -4.44 7.81
C TYR A 114 -1.55 -5.21 9.10
N LEU A 115 -2.73 -4.99 9.69
CA LEU A 115 -3.18 -5.70 10.90
C LEU A 115 -3.36 -7.20 10.66
N LYS A 116 -3.85 -7.62 9.48
CA LYS A 116 -3.96 -9.04 9.09
C LYS A 116 -2.58 -9.71 9.02
N PHE A 117 -1.59 -9.06 8.40
CA PHE A 117 -0.23 -9.58 8.33
C PHE A 117 0.42 -9.66 9.71
N HIS A 118 0.26 -8.63 10.55
CA HIS A 118 0.71 -8.64 11.94
C HIS A 118 0.13 -9.80 12.74
N ARG A 119 -1.18 -10.06 12.59
CA ARG A 119 -1.86 -11.17 13.24
C ARG A 119 -1.26 -12.51 12.80
N TRP A 120 -1.04 -12.69 11.49
CA TRP A 120 -0.40 -13.90 10.97
C TRP A 120 0.98 -14.15 11.60
N PHE A 121 1.85 -13.14 11.67
CA PHE A 121 3.16 -13.27 12.29
C PHE A 121 3.06 -13.71 13.76
N ARG A 122 2.14 -13.11 14.53
CA ARG A 122 1.91 -13.47 15.94
C ARG A 122 1.40 -14.89 16.11
N GLU A 123 0.43 -15.31 15.30
CA GLU A 123 -0.14 -16.66 15.34
C GLU A 123 0.91 -17.74 15.02
N HIS A 124 1.92 -17.41 14.23
CA HIS A 124 3.01 -18.32 13.85
C HIS A 124 4.24 -18.21 14.78
N GLY A 125 4.18 -17.38 15.83
CA GLY A 125 5.29 -17.19 16.78
C GLY A 125 6.52 -16.54 16.15
N LEU A 126 6.34 -15.81 15.06
CA LEU A 126 7.42 -15.18 14.30
C LEU A 126 7.59 -13.71 14.69
N ARG A 127 8.82 -13.22 14.58
CA ARG A 127 9.12 -11.80 14.78
C ARG A 127 8.52 -10.99 13.64
N ILE A 128 7.81 -9.92 13.97
CA ILE A 128 7.33 -8.95 12.99
C ILE A 128 8.53 -8.16 12.45
N PRO A 129 8.73 -8.11 11.11
CA PRO A 129 9.72 -7.25 10.47
C PRO A 129 9.47 -5.77 10.76
N ASN A 130 10.54 -4.99 10.89
CA ASN A 130 10.51 -3.53 11.10
C ASN A 130 9.45 -3.04 12.13
N PRO A 131 9.58 -3.39 13.43
CA PRO A 131 8.54 -3.10 14.41
C PRO A 131 8.37 -1.62 14.76
N SER A 132 9.35 -0.74 14.45
CA SER A 132 9.24 0.71 14.70
C SER A 132 8.39 1.44 13.66
N TRP A 133 8.24 0.86 12.46
CA TRP A 133 7.48 1.44 11.36
C TRP A 133 6.08 1.89 11.77
N ARG A 134 5.38 1.07 12.57
CA ARG A 134 4.01 1.39 13.00
C ARG A 134 3.96 2.72 13.74
N SER A 135 4.88 2.96 14.67
CA SER A 135 4.87 4.21 15.46
C SER A 135 5.21 5.42 14.59
N GLU A 136 6.14 5.27 13.65
CA GLU A 136 6.53 6.32 12.71
C GLU A 136 5.32 6.72 11.83
N TYR A 137 4.67 5.74 11.19
CA TYR A 137 3.46 5.96 10.40
C TYR A 137 2.32 6.62 11.19
N VAL A 138 2.07 6.17 12.43
CA VAL A 138 1.01 6.72 13.29
C VAL A 138 1.30 8.18 13.66
N GLU A 139 2.55 8.52 13.96
CA GLU A 139 2.95 9.89 14.27
C GLU A 139 2.70 10.82 13.06
N GLU A 140 3.09 10.39 11.87
CA GLU A 140 2.94 11.16 10.63
C GLU A 140 1.47 11.37 10.24
N ILE A 141 0.64 10.31 10.25
CA ILE A 141 -0.77 10.44 9.85
C ILE A 141 -1.57 11.33 10.82
N ILE A 142 -1.26 11.26 12.12
CA ILE A 142 -1.88 12.13 13.13
C ILE A 142 -1.38 13.57 12.97
N ALA A 143 -0.09 13.78 12.67
CA ALA A 143 0.44 15.12 12.40
C ALA A 143 -0.20 15.77 11.17
N LEU A 144 -0.57 14.97 10.16
CA LEU A 144 -1.36 15.41 9.02
C LEU A 144 -2.84 15.68 9.37
N GLY A 145 -3.30 15.36 10.58
CA GLY A 145 -4.66 15.59 11.05
C GLY A 145 -5.68 14.54 10.58
N TYR A 146 -5.27 13.28 10.42
CA TYR A 146 -6.13 12.19 9.98
C TYR A 146 -6.21 11.05 11.02
N GLU A 147 -7.36 10.38 11.07
CA GLU A 147 -7.57 9.18 11.90
C GLU A 147 -6.90 7.94 11.30
N THR A 148 -6.49 6.99 12.15
CA THR A 148 -5.88 5.72 11.72
C THR A 148 -6.38 4.54 12.54
N LEU A 149 -6.42 3.34 11.94
CA LEU A 149 -6.67 2.08 12.66
C LEU A 149 -5.42 1.56 13.39
N LEU A 150 -4.25 2.17 13.14
CA LEU A 150 -2.96 1.68 13.64
C LEU A 150 -2.52 2.37 14.94
N GLY A 151 -3.28 3.31 15.48
CA GLY A 151 -3.02 4.02 16.74
C GLY A 151 -4.29 4.63 17.30
N ASP A 152 -4.23 5.10 18.56
CA ASP A 152 -5.25 6.00 19.13
C ASP A 152 -4.94 7.45 18.72
#